data_AF-A0A2E8A906-F1
#
_entry.id   AF-A0A2E8A906-F1
#
_cell.length_a   1.000
_cell.length_b   1.000
_cell.length_c   1.000
_cell.angle_alpha   90.00
_cell.angle_beta   90.00
_cell.angle_gamma   90.00
#
_symmetry.space_group_name_H-M   'P 1'
#
loop_
_entity.id
_entity.type
_entity.pdbx_description
1 polymer ?
#
loop_
_entity_poly.entity_id
_entity_poly.type
_entity_poly.pdbx_seq_one_letter_code
_entity_poly.pdbx_strand_id
1 'polypeptide(L)'
;MASAARKQEGHENLVRSDDPESSAIIYEGATIRQLAIMFKMDPKVVTSKVSSLVPVGRRRGTPIYSIPEAAARLVKPGYDIERVIMNMNHSDLPPMLQNAFWSAQKTRAAYEEMIGDLWRTSRVVRLISVLFNSVRMILLLLPDTIEREAGLSREQKAVVRRVVEGALVEGRKAIMKEFEGYGDGPEYDAGVGPDGPLLVREHEQADDGGTGLPSPSEEPDEYNGL
;
A
#
# COMPACT_ATOMS: atom_id res chain seq x y z
N MET A 1 -34.36 -0.29 34.52
CA MET A 1 -35.36 -1.34 34.20
C MET A 1 -36.26 -1.03 32.99
N ALA A 2 -36.24 0.17 32.38
CA ALA A 2 -37.13 0.53 31.25
C ALA A 2 -36.65 0.10 29.85
N SER A 3 -35.44 -0.45 29.70
CA SER A 3 -34.85 -0.81 28.40
C SER A 3 -35.22 -2.23 27.93
N ALA A 4 -35.46 -3.16 28.86
CA ALA A 4 -35.86 -4.54 28.53
C ALA A 4 -37.31 -4.64 28.03
N ALA A 5 -38.22 -3.83 28.61
CA ALA A 5 -39.64 -3.81 28.24
C ALA A 5 -39.87 -3.31 26.79
N ARG A 6 -39.12 -2.29 26.36
CA ARG A 6 -39.23 -1.72 25.00
C ARG A 6 -38.72 -2.67 23.90
N LYS A 7 -37.76 -3.54 24.23
CA LYS A 7 -37.21 -4.54 23.30
C LYS A 7 -38.16 -5.75 23.16
N GLN A 8 -38.90 -6.08 24.22
CA GLN A 8 -39.94 -7.12 24.21
C GLN A 8 -41.19 -6.65 23.43
N GLU A 9 -41.65 -5.40 23.63
CA GLU A 9 -42.80 -4.84 22.89
C GLU A 9 -42.58 -4.76 21.37
N GLY A 10 -41.35 -4.47 20.92
CA GLY A 10 -41.01 -4.44 19.49
C GLY A 10 -40.98 -5.83 18.84
N HIS A 11 -40.59 -6.86 19.59
CA HIS A 11 -40.60 -8.25 19.12
C HIS A 11 -42.04 -8.81 19.10
N GLU A 12 -42.86 -8.46 20.10
CA GLU A 12 -44.26 -8.91 20.19
C GLU A 12 -45.17 -8.28 19.13
N ASN A 13 -44.89 -7.06 18.67
CA ASN A 13 -45.72 -6.39 17.66
C ASN A 13 -45.46 -6.88 16.22
N LEU A 14 -44.30 -7.43 15.90
CA LEU A 14 -44.04 -8.10 14.61
C LEU A 14 -44.71 -9.48 14.53
N VAL A 15 -44.89 -10.15 15.66
CA VAL A 15 -45.48 -11.51 15.74
C VAL A 15 -47.00 -11.50 15.49
N ARG A 16 -47.68 -10.35 15.61
CA ARG A 16 -49.16 -10.27 15.60
C ARG A 16 -49.80 -10.31 14.20
N SER A 17 -49.05 -10.23 13.11
CA SER A 17 -49.58 -10.30 11.74
C SER A 17 -49.25 -11.58 10.99
N ASP A 18 -48.40 -12.44 11.54
CA ASP A 18 -47.86 -13.59 10.82
C ASP A 18 -48.65 -14.85 11.15
N ASP A 19 -49.01 -15.61 10.12
CA ASP A 19 -49.62 -16.92 10.32
C ASP A 19 -48.66 -17.85 11.10
N PRO A 20 -49.18 -18.81 11.89
CA PRO A 20 -48.35 -19.65 12.75
C PRO A 20 -47.35 -20.53 11.97
N GLU A 21 -47.59 -20.78 10.67
CA GLU A 21 -46.62 -21.51 9.83
C GLU A 21 -45.45 -20.63 9.43
N SER A 22 -45.71 -19.37 9.04
CA SER A 22 -44.69 -18.36 8.73
C SER A 22 -43.81 -18.04 9.93
N SER A 23 -44.39 -17.88 11.11
CA SER A 23 -43.61 -17.66 12.35
C SER A 23 -42.64 -18.82 12.62
N ALA A 24 -43.09 -20.07 12.47
CA ALA A 24 -42.23 -21.23 12.67
C ALA A 24 -41.11 -21.31 11.61
N ILE A 25 -41.36 -20.92 10.36
CA ILE A 25 -40.32 -20.89 9.31
C ILE A 25 -39.25 -19.84 9.64
N ILE A 26 -39.66 -18.65 10.08
CA ILE A 26 -38.76 -17.51 10.35
C ILE A 26 -37.88 -17.80 11.58
N TYR A 27 -38.45 -18.36 12.65
CA TYR A 27 -37.74 -18.53 13.93
C TYR A 27 -37.12 -19.91 14.15
N GLU A 28 -37.75 -20.99 13.70
CA GLU A 28 -37.22 -22.36 13.92
C GLU A 28 -36.37 -22.85 12.74
N GLY A 29 -36.62 -22.32 11.54
CA GLY A 29 -35.87 -22.62 10.32
C GLY A 29 -36.73 -23.19 9.20
N ALA A 30 -36.12 -23.29 8.02
CA ALA A 30 -36.80 -23.66 6.79
C ALA A 30 -36.32 -25.03 6.27
N THR A 31 -37.24 -25.79 5.69
CA THR A 31 -36.90 -27.01 4.92
C THR A 31 -36.25 -26.64 3.58
N ILE A 32 -35.56 -27.59 2.95
CA ILE A 32 -34.94 -27.40 1.62
C ILE A 32 -35.94 -26.91 0.57
N ARG A 33 -37.18 -27.43 0.60
CA ARG A 33 -38.24 -27.01 -0.33
C ARG A 33 -38.68 -25.56 -0.09
N GLN A 34 -38.78 -25.15 1.17
CA GLN A 34 -39.10 -23.76 1.53
C GLN A 34 -37.97 -22.82 1.13
N LEU A 35 -36.70 -23.19 1.39
CA LEU A 35 -35.53 -22.44 0.95
C LEU A 35 -35.46 -22.31 -0.58
N ALA A 36 -35.75 -23.38 -1.32
CA ALA A 36 -35.83 -23.37 -2.78
C ALA A 36 -36.86 -22.35 -3.30
N ILE A 37 -38.03 -22.28 -2.66
CA ILE A 37 -39.06 -21.29 -3.01
C ILE A 37 -38.62 -19.87 -2.62
N MET A 38 -38.10 -19.68 -1.40
CA MET A 38 -37.68 -18.36 -0.89
C MET A 38 -36.56 -17.73 -1.72
N PHE A 39 -35.56 -18.52 -2.11
CA PHE A 39 -34.41 -18.05 -2.90
C PHE A 39 -34.58 -18.25 -4.40
N LYS A 40 -35.75 -18.75 -4.85
CA LYS A 40 -36.07 -19.04 -6.26
C LYS A 40 -34.99 -19.90 -6.95
N MET A 41 -34.57 -20.98 -6.27
CA MET A 41 -33.55 -21.91 -6.75
C MET A 41 -34.11 -23.34 -6.88
N ASP A 42 -33.48 -24.16 -7.74
CA ASP A 42 -33.85 -25.58 -7.84
C ASP A 42 -33.50 -26.32 -6.52
N PRO A 43 -34.40 -27.16 -5.98
CA PRO A 43 -34.16 -27.91 -4.74
C PRO A 43 -32.87 -28.76 -4.74
N LYS A 44 -32.42 -29.26 -5.90
CA LYS A 44 -31.15 -30.00 -6.02
C LYS A 44 -29.95 -29.07 -5.79
N VAL A 45 -30.01 -27.85 -6.31
CA VAL A 45 -28.96 -26.83 -6.11
C VAL A 45 -28.93 -26.38 -4.65
N VAL A 46 -30.09 -26.17 -4.04
CA VAL A 46 -30.18 -25.85 -2.61
C VAL A 46 -29.59 -26.98 -1.77
N THR A 47 -29.96 -28.23 -2.04
CA THR A 47 -29.40 -29.41 -1.34
C THR A 47 -27.88 -29.45 -1.43
N SER A 48 -27.30 -29.22 -2.62
CA SER A 48 -25.84 -29.23 -2.80
C SER A 48 -25.12 -28.10 -2.07
N LYS A 49 -25.76 -26.93 -1.91
CA LYS A 49 -25.15 -25.77 -1.24
C LYS A 49 -25.33 -25.79 0.28
N VAL A 50 -26.38 -26.46 0.75
CA VAL A 50 -26.75 -26.55 2.17
C VAL A 50 -26.28 -27.87 2.78
N SER A 51 -25.79 -28.84 1.99
CA SER A 51 -25.30 -30.14 2.48
C SER A 51 -24.15 -30.04 3.49
N SER A 52 -23.38 -28.94 3.46
CA SER A 52 -22.31 -28.67 4.42
C SER A 52 -22.78 -28.03 5.73
N LEU A 53 -24.05 -27.61 5.82
CA LEU A 53 -24.62 -27.00 7.03
C LEU A 53 -25.22 -28.07 7.94
N VAL A 54 -25.06 -27.88 9.26
CA VAL A 54 -25.67 -28.73 10.27
C VAL A 54 -27.15 -28.36 10.40
N PRO A 55 -28.10 -29.30 10.26
CA PRO A 55 -29.52 -29.02 10.48
C PRO A 55 -29.77 -28.55 11.92
N VAL A 56 -30.56 -27.50 12.08
CA VAL A 56 -30.94 -26.93 13.41
C VAL A 56 -31.92 -27.84 14.13
N GLY A 57 -32.70 -28.63 13.38
CA GLY A 57 -33.66 -29.56 13.93
C GLY A 57 -34.35 -30.40 12.86
N ARG A 58 -35.48 -31.01 13.24
CA ARG A 58 -36.34 -31.75 12.31
C ARG A 58 -37.81 -31.36 12.50
N ARG A 59 -38.49 -31.04 11.41
CA ARG A 59 -39.93 -30.76 11.37
C ARG A 59 -40.63 -31.86 10.59
N ARG A 60 -41.56 -32.58 11.23
CA ARG A 60 -42.28 -33.73 10.64
C ARG A 60 -41.33 -34.73 9.95
N GLY A 61 -40.19 -35.02 10.60
CA GLY A 61 -39.16 -35.95 10.09
C GLY A 61 -38.20 -35.38 9.04
N THR A 62 -38.41 -34.15 8.56
CA THR A 62 -37.54 -33.49 7.56
C THR A 62 -36.54 -32.53 8.23
N PRO A 63 -35.26 -32.49 7.84
CA PRO A 63 -34.30 -31.54 8.39
C PRO A 63 -34.66 -30.10 8.06
N ILE A 64 -34.51 -29.21 9.05
CA ILE A 64 -34.68 -27.76 8.91
C ILE A 64 -33.34 -27.06 9.11
N TYR A 65 -33.14 -25.97 8.38
CA TYR A 65 -31.89 -25.20 8.37
C TYR A 65 -32.17 -23.75 8.76
N SER A 66 -31.19 -23.14 9.43
CA SER A 66 -31.22 -21.72 9.78
C SER A 66 -31.25 -20.87 8.52
N ILE A 67 -32.22 -19.95 8.42
CA ILE A 67 -32.37 -19.07 7.25
C ILE A 67 -31.13 -18.16 7.06
N PRO A 68 -30.59 -17.48 8.10
CA PRO A 68 -29.38 -16.66 7.95
C PRO A 68 -28.16 -17.44 7.42
N GLU A 69 -27.92 -18.65 7.92
CA GLU A 69 -26.78 -19.47 7.51
C GLU A 69 -26.97 -20.02 6.09
N ALA A 70 -28.19 -20.45 5.76
CA ALA A 70 -28.54 -20.87 4.41
C ALA A 70 -28.43 -19.70 3.41
N ALA A 71 -28.87 -18.50 3.79
CA ALA A 71 -28.81 -17.31 2.94
C ALA A 71 -27.37 -16.96 2.53
N ALA A 72 -26.42 -17.03 3.46
CA ALA A 72 -25.00 -16.74 3.21
C ALA A 72 -24.36 -17.67 2.15
N ARG A 73 -24.90 -18.89 1.98
CA ARG A 73 -24.43 -19.88 1.00
C ARG A 73 -25.24 -19.88 -0.30
N LEU A 74 -26.54 -19.59 -0.20
CA LEU A 74 -27.44 -19.60 -1.34
C LEU A 74 -27.28 -18.34 -2.19
N VAL A 75 -27.16 -17.18 -1.55
CA VAL A 75 -27.03 -15.89 -2.22
C VAL A 75 -25.57 -15.68 -2.61
N LYS A 76 -25.31 -15.50 -3.92
CA LYS A 76 -24.01 -15.00 -4.36
C LYS A 76 -23.88 -13.57 -3.80
N PRO A 77 -22.79 -13.22 -3.10
CA PRO A 77 -22.57 -11.83 -2.71
C PRO A 77 -22.66 -10.98 -3.97
N GLY A 78 -23.58 -10.02 -4.00
CA GLY A 78 -23.76 -9.09 -5.13
C GLY A 78 -22.63 -8.06 -5.26
N TYR A 79 -21.50 -8.31 -4.61
CA TYR A 79 -20.33 -7.45 -4.65
C TYR A 79 -19.46 -7.90 -5.81
N ASP A 80 -19.21 -6.96 -6.72
CA ASP A 80 -18.19 -7.07 -7.75
C ASP A 80 -16.84 -7.25 -7.04
N ILE A 81 -16.40 -8.50 -6.90
CA ILE A 81 -15.21 -8.89 -6.13
C ILE A 81 -14.00 -8.08 -6.62
N GLU A 82 -13.96 -7.78 -7.91
CA GLU A 82 -12.94 -6.93 -8.53
C GLU A 82 -12.94 -5.52 -7.96
N ARG A 83 -14.11 -4.88 -7.79
CA ARG A 83 -14.21 -3.55 -7.15
C ARG A 83 -13.81 -3.58 -5.69
N VAL A 84 -14.13 -4.65 -4.98
CA VAL A 84 -13.73 -4.80 -3.57
C VAL A 84 -12.22 -4.99 -3.47
N ILE A 85 -11.61 -5.80 -4.33
CA ILE A 85 -10.15 -5.97 -4.41
C ILE A 85 -9.46 -4.67 -4.82
N MET A 86 -10.03 -3.91 -5.76
CA MET A 86 -9.48 -2.61 -6.20
C MET A 86 -9.55 -1.54 -5.11
N ASN A 87 -10.52 -1.62 -4.21
CA ASN A 87 -10.71 -0.67 -3.11
C ASN A 87 -10.16 -1.17 -1.76
N MET A 88 -9.59 -2.39 -1.72
CA MET A 88 -8.96 -2.94 -0.52
C MET A 88 -7.61 -2.28 -0.28
N ASN A 89 -7.29 -2.07 1.00
CA ASN A 89 -5.96 -1.66 1.39
C ASN A 89 -4.96 -2.79 1.04
N HIS A 90 -3.75 -2.44 0.59
CA HIS A 90 -2.73 -3.39 0.15
C HIS A 90 -2.37 -4.44 1.23
N SER A 91 -2.61 -4.11 2.50
CA SER A 91 -2.37 -4.96 3.66
C SER A 91 -3.43 -6.05 3.85
N ASP A 92 -4.62 -5.87 3.29
CA ASP A 92 -5.76 -6.80 3.41
C ASP A 92 -5.84 -7.78 2.23
N LEU A 93 -4.96 -7.63 1.24
CA LEU A 93 -4.89 -8.54 0.11
C LEU A 93 -4.25 -9.88 0.50
N PRO A 94 -4.74 -11.02 -0.01
CA PRO A 94 -4.04 -12.29 0.10
C PRO A 94 -2.59 -12.19 -0.40
N PRO A 95 -1.60 -12.90 0.20
CA PRO A 95 -0.18 -12.77 -0.14
C PRO A 95 0.15 -12.92 -1.62
N MET A 96 -0.62 -13.75 -2.35
CA MET A 96 -0.46 -13.94 -3.79
C MET A 96 -0.84 -12.69 -4.61
N LEU A 97 -1.87 -11.94 -4.20
CA LEU A 97 -2.32 -10.73 -4.89
C LEU A 97 -1.44 -9.53 -4.53
N GLN A 98 -0.87 -9.47 -3.32
CA GLN A 98 0.10 -8.45 -2.93
C GLN A 98 1.32 -8.46 -3.87
N ASN A 99 1.88 -9.64 -4.16
CA ASN A 99 3.02 -9.77 -5.07
C ASN A 99 2.70 -9.29 -6.49
N ALA A 100 1.51 -9.64 -7.00
CA ALA A 100 1.04 -9.18 -8.31
C ALA A 100 0.85 -7.66 -8.34
N PHE A 101 0.28 -7.07 -7.29
CA PHE A 101 0.12 -5.62 -7.14
C PHE A 101 1.47 -4.90 -7.16
N TRP A 102 2.44 -5.34 -6.36
CA TRP A 102 3.77 -4.75 -6.33
C TRP A 102 4.55 -4.94 -7.63
N SER A 103 4.39 -6.08 -8.30
CA SER A 103 4.96 -6.33 -9.62
C SER A 103 4.39 -5.38 -10.67
N ALA A 104 3.07 -5.16 -10.67
CA ALA A 104 2.40 -4.22 -11.55
C ALA A 104 2.86 -2.77 -11.29
N GLN A 105 2.99 -2.37 -10.02
CA GLN A 105 3.47 -1.03 -9.67
C GLN A 105 4.93 -0.79 -10.07
N LYS A 106 5.82 -1.77 -9.87
CA LYS A 106 7.21 -1.70 -10.36
C LYS A 106 7.27 -1.56 -11.88
N THR A 107 6.42 -2.31 -12.58
CA THR A 107 6.34 -2.25 -14.05
C THR A 107 5.85 -0.89 -14.52
N ARG A 108 4.85 -0.32 -13.85
CA ARG A 108 4.36 1.03 -14.11
C ARG A 108 5.43 2.09 -13.88
N ALA A 109 6.10 2.06 -12.73
CA ALA A 109 7.17 3.01 -12.44
C ALA A 109 8.34 2.91 -13.44
N ALA A 110 8.69 1.70 -13.87
CA ALA A 110 9.72 1.49 -14.89
C ALA A 110 9.29 2.03 -16.27
N TYR A 111 8.01 1.89 -16.63
CA TYR A 111 7.45 2.46 -17.86
C TYR A 111 7.42 3.99 -17.82
N GLU A 112 7.01 4.58 -16.70
CA GLU A 112 7.02 6.04 -16.48
C GLU A 112 8.46 6.60 -16.48
N GLU A 113 9.43 5.86 -15.94
CA GLU A 113 10.86 6.22 -16.04
C GLU A 113 11.36 6.16 -17.50
N MET A 114 10.94 5.14 -18.26
CA MET A 114 11.33 4.97 -19.67
C MET A 114 10.79 6.08 -20.58
N ILE A 115 9.58 6.57 -20.31
CA ILE A 115 8.96 7.68 -21.05
C ILE A 115 9.52 9.04 -20.58
N GLY A 116 10.28 9.06 -19.49
CA GLY A 116 10.90 10.26 -18.95
C GLY A 116 9.96 11.12 -18.11
N ASP A 117 8.80 10.58 -17.74
CA ASP A 117 7.81 11.24 -16.87
C ASP A 117 8.18 11.07 -15.39
N LEU A 118 8.90 9.98 -15.05
CA LEU A 118 9.44 9.74 -13.71
C LEU A 118 10.96 9.87 -13.69
N TRP A 119 11.46 10.76 -12.84
CA TRP A 119 12.90 10.96 -12.64
C TRP A 119 13.32 10.44 -11.28
N ARG A 120 14.36 9.61 -11.24
CA ARG A 120 14.99 9.23 -9.96
C ARG A 120 15.56 10.48 -9.30
N THR A 121 15.26 10.69 -8.02
CA THR A 121 15.77 11.82 -7.22
C THR A 121 17.29 11.95 -7.33
N SER A 122 18.03 10.84 -7.29
CA SER A 122 19.49 10.85 -7.43
C SER A 122 19.97 11.39 -8.79
N ARG A 123 19.20 11.20 -9.87
CA ARG A 123 19.52 11.72 -11.20
C ARG A 123 19.29 13.23 -11.29
N VAL A 124 18.20 13.73 -10.71
CA VAL A 124 17.89 15.16 -10.65
C VAL A 124 18.95 15.90 -9.82
N VAL A 125 19.29 15.38 -8.64
CA VAL A 125 20.32 15.97 -7.76
C VAL A 125 21.67 16.04 -8.47
N ARG A 126 22.08 14.97 -9.17
CA ARG A 126 23.32 14.99 -9.97
C ARG A 126 23.28 16.03 -11.07
N LEU A 127 22.18 16.11 -11.83
CA LEU A 127 22.04 17.08 -12.92
C LEU A 127 22.13 18.53 -12.41
N ILE A 128 21.38 18.85 -11.35
CA ILE A 128 21.39 20.18 -10.73
C ILE A 128 22.78 20.51 -10.17
N SER A 129 23.45 19.53 -9.55
CA SER A 129 24.82 19.70 -9.02
C SER A 129 25.82 20.02 -10.13
N VAL A 130 25.75 19.29 -11.25
CA VAL A 130 26.60 19.54 -12.43
C VAL A 130 26.32 20.93 -13.01
N LEU A 131 25.05 21.29 -13.18
CA LEU A 131 24.64 22.60 -13.70
C LEU A 131 25.15 23.75 -12.80
N PHE A 132 24.90 23.65 -11.50
CA PHE A 132 25.30 24.67 -10.54
C PHE A 132 26.81 24.82 -10.47
N ASN A 133 27.56 23.71 -10.48
CA ASN A 133 29.02 23.77 -10.48
C ASN A 133 29.57 24.40 -11.77
N SER A 134 28.96 24.10 -12.92
CA SER A 134 29.32 24.73 -14.20
C SER A 134 29.11 26.25 -14.16
N VAL A 135 27.93 26.70 -13.69
CA VAL A 135 27.61 28.13 -13.56
C VAL A 135 28.55 28.81 -12.57
N ARG A 136 28.83 28.17 -11.43
CA ARG A 136 29.78 28.66 -10.43
C ARG A 136 31.17 28.91 -11.02
N MET A 137 31.70 27.95 -11.78
CA MET A 137 33.01 28.07 -12.41
C MET A 137 33.06 29.25 -13.38
N ILE A 138 32.03 29.44 -14.20
CA ILE A 138 31.94 30.57 -15.14
C ILE A 138 31.91 31.90 -14.37
N LEU A 139 31.08 32.01 -13.34
CA LEU A 139 30.96 33.23 -12.55
C LEU A 139 32.26 33.58 -11.82
N LEU A 140 32.98 32.60 -11.27
CA LEU A 140 34.25 32.84 -10.58
C LEU A 140 35.37 33.35 -11.51
N LEU A 141 35.32 33.04 -12.80
CA LEU A 141 36.26 33.51 -13.82
C LEU A 141 35.86 34.87 -14.42
N LEU A 142 34.63 35.32 -14.16
CA LEU A 142 34.09 36.56 -14.71
C LEU A 142 34.91 37.81 -14.33
N PRO A 143 35.36 38.01 -13.06
CA PRO A 143 36.15 39.18 -12.71
C PRO A 143 37.47 39.27 -13.47
N ASP A 144 38.12 38.11 -13.71
CA ASP A 144 39.38 38.03 -14.44
C ASP A 144 39.19 38.27 -15.95
N THR A 145 38.05 37.84 -16.48
CA THR A 145 37.67 38.07 -17.88
C THR A 145 37.38 39.56 -18.13
N ILE A 146 36.61 40.21 -17.25
CA ILE A 146 36.30 41.64 -17.39
C ILE A 146 37.55 42.51 -17.16
N GLU A 147 38.47 42.12 -16.26
CA GLU A 147 39.76 42.82 -16.11
C GLU A 147 40.55 42.82 -17.42
N ARG A 148 40.62 41.68 -18.11
CA ARG A 148 41.35 41.55 -19.37
C ARG A 148 40.68 42.31 -20.53
N GLU A 149 39.35 42.32 -20.59
CA GLU A 149 38.60 42.88 -21.73
C GLU A 149 38.26 44.36 -21.57
N ALA A 150 37.94 44.80 -20.36
CA ALA A 150 37.49 46.17 -20.07
C ALA A 150 38.49 46.98 -19.23
N GLY A 151 39.61 46.38 -18.80
CA GLY A 151 40.66 47.08 -18.06
C GLY A 151 40.23 47.53 -16.66
N LEU A 152 39.63 46.64 -15.87
CA LEU A 152 39.21 46.95 -14.50
C LEU A 152 40.39 47.30 -13.60
N SER A 153 40.20 48.29 -12.72
CA SER A 153 41.13 48.53 -11.62
C SER A 153 41.05 47.41 -10.57
N ARG A 154 42.08 47.29 -9.73
CA ARG A 154 42.12 46.29 -8.64
C ARG A 154 40.93 46.43 -7.67
N GLU A 155 40.54 47.67 -7.38
CA GLU A 155 39.41 47.97 -6.49
C GLU A 155 38.08 47.55 -7.13
N GLN A 156 37.88 47.84 -8.42
CA GLN A 156 36.68 47.44 -9.17
C GLN A 156 36.59 45.91 -9.29
N LYS A 157 37.71 45.23 -9.56
CA LYS A 157 37.78 43.77 -9.60
C LYS A 157 37.39 43.15 -8.25
N ALA A 158 37.83 43.73 -7.14
CA ALA A 158 37.45 43.27 -5.80
C ALA A 158 35.94 43.42 -5.54
N VAL A 159 35.33 44.51 -6.03
CA VAL A 159 33.87 44.71 -5.95
C VAL A 159 33.13 43.66 -6.78
N VAL A 160 33.52 43.44 -8.04
CA VAL A 160 32.88 42.44 -8.91
C VAL A 160 33.00 41.04 -8.32
N ARG A 161 34.17 40.66 -7.79
CA ARG A 161 34.39 39.38 -7.10
C ARG A 161 33.43 39.20 -5.92
N ARG A 162 33.28 40.22 -5.07
CA ARG A 162 32.36 40.18 -3.93
C ARG A 162 30.91 40.03 -4.36
N VAL A 163 30.49 40.73 -5.42
CA VAL A 163 29.12 40.62 -5.96
C VAL A 163 28.86 39.22 -6.49
N VAL A 164 29.80 38.65 -7.24
CA VAL A 164 29.73 37.27 -7.74
C VAL A 164 29.61 36.26 -6.60
N GLU A 165 30.46 36.37 -5.58
CA GLU A 165 30.44 35.47 -4.42
C GLU A 165 29.11 35.59 -3.64
N GLY A 166 28.60 36.81 -3.48
CA GLY A 166 27.28 37.06 -2.88
C GLY A 166 26.15 36.39 -3.66
N ALA A 167 26.13 36.56 -4.99
CA ALA A 167 25.12 35.96 -5.86
C ALA A 167 25.14 34.41 -5.79
N LEU A 168 26.32 33.80 -5.66
CA LEU A 168 26.45 32.34 -5.49
C LEU A 168 25.89 31.85 -4.15
N VAL A 169 26.11 32.60 -3.07
CA VAL A 169 25.57 32.27 -1.74
C VAL A 169 24.06 32.43 -1.70
N GLU A 170 23.52 33.51 -2.27
CA GLU A 170 22.09 33.74 -2.38
C GLU A 170 21.41 32.67 -3.26
N GLY A 171 22.00 32.33 -4.40
CA GLY A 171 21.50 31.27 -5.29
C GLY A 171 21.42 29.92 -4.58
N ARG A 172 22.45 29.56 -3.80
CA ARG A 172 22.43 28.35 -2.97
C ARG A 172 21.29 28.39 -1.94
N LYS A 173 21.11 29.51 -1.25
CA LYS A 173 20.06 29.66 -0.24
C LYS A 173 18.66 29.56 -0.86
N ALA A 174 18.45 30.15 -2.02
CA ALA A 174 17.18 30.06 -2.75
C ALA A 174 16.86 28.60 -3.12
N ILE A 175 17.84 27.86 -3.66
CA ILE A 175 17.66 26.43 -3.96
C ILE A 175 17.34 25.66 -2.67
N MET A 176 18.12 25.84 -1.60
CA MET A 176 17.87 25.13 -0.34
C MET A 176 16.48 25.40 0.24
N LYS A 177 15.98 26.65 0.14
CA LYS A 177 14.64 27.01 0.57
C LYS A 177 13.54 26.30 -0.23
N GLU A 178 13.68 26.17 -1.54
CA GLU A 178 12.71 25.40 -2.36
C GLU A 178 12.74 23.90 -2.02
N PHE A 179 13.87 23.39 -1.51
CA PHE A 179 14.03 22.01 -1.08
C PHE A 179 13.71 21.76 0.41
N GLU A 180 13.46 22.80 1.23
CA GLU A 180 13.18 22.66 2.67
C GLU A 180 11.89 21.87 3.00
N GLY A 181 11.03 21.61 2.01
CA GLY A 181 9.85 20.73 2.12
C GLY A 181 9.87 19.54 1.15
N TYR A 182 10.99 19.32 0.45
CA TYR A 182 11.12 18.21 -0.50
C TYR A 182 11.41 16.91 0.26
N GLY A 183 10.34 16.21 0.65
CA GLY A 183 10.40 15.01 1.49
C GLY A 183 9.18 14.87 2.40
N ASP A 184 8.55 16.00 2.75
CA ASP A 184 7.24 16.08 3.41
C ASP A 184 6.11 16.02 2.36
N GLY A 185 6.23 15.09 1.41
CA GLY A 185 5.04 14.67 0.65
C GLY A 185 3.93 14.30 1.65
N PRO A 186 2.64 14.42 1.30
CA PRO A 186 1.55 14.08 2.20
C PRO A 186 1.91 12.75 2.85
N GLU A 187 2.11 12.78 4.17
CA GLU A 187 2.41 11.61 4.97
C GLU A 187 1.38 10.59 4.52
N TYR A 188 1.84 9.56 3.79
CA TYR A 188 0.95 8.49 3.38
C TYR A 188 0.52 7.86 4.70
N ASP A 189 -0.68 8.27 5.15
CA ASP A 189 -1.32 7.84 6.38
C ASP A 189 -1.10 6.33 6.50
N ALA A 190 -0.33 5.99 7.53
CA ALA A 190 0.40 4.75 7.71
C ALA A 190 -0.08 3.58 6.84
N GLY A 191 0.56 3.39 5.69
CA GLY A 191 0.33 2.24 4.85
C GLY A 191 0.71 2.50 3.40
N VAL A 192 1.96 2.17 3.07
CA VAL A 192 2.52 2.02 1.71
C VAL A 192 3.27 3.20 1.08
N GLY A 193 4.60 3.08 1.18
CA GLY A 193 5.62 3.49 0.22
C GLY A 193 6.92 2.69 0.51
N PRO A 194 7.70 2.23 -0.49
CA PRO A 194 8.71 1.19 -0.28
C PRO A 194 10.05 1.68 0.30
N ASP A 195 10.27 2.98 0.46
CA ASP A 195 11.54 3.53 0.97
C ASP A 195 11.28 4.57 2.09
N GLY A 196 10.59 4.17 3.15
CA GLY A 196 10.70 4.89 4.42
C GLY A 196 12.14 4.80 4.94
N PRO A 197 12.65 5.79 5.72
CA PRO A 197 14.01 5.73 6.23
C PRO A 197 14.17 4.40 6.96
N LEU A 198 15.12 3.58 6.50
CA LEU A 198 15.60 2.40 7.20
C LEU A 198 16.07 2.88 8.58
N LEU A 199 15.17 2.90 9.55
CA LEU A 199 15.54 2.85 10.94
C LEU A 199 16.20 1.49 11.10
N VAL A 200 17.53 1.50 10.98
CA VAL A 200 18.41 0.47 11.49
C VAL A 200 17.98 0.26 12.94
N ARG A 201 17.11 -0.72 13.15
CA ARG A 201 16.80 -1.22 14.48
C ARG A 201 18.09 -1.93 14.87
N GLU A 202 18.90 -1.27 15.69
CA GLU A 202 20.04 -1.89 16.33
C GLU A 202 19.55 -3.20 16.94
N HIS A 203 19.99 -4.31 16.35
CA HIS A 203 19.70 -5.62 16.87
C HIS A 203 20.57 -5.76 18.11
N GLU A 204 19.97 -5.56 19.29
CA GLU A 204 20.57 -6.01 20.54
C GLU A 204 21.00 -7.47 20.35
N GLN A 205 22.30 -7.71 20.51
CA GLN A 205 22.89 -9.03 20.47
C GLN A 205 22.35 -9.83 21.65
N ALA A 206 21.38 -10.71 21.37
CA ALA A 206 21.11 -11.84 22.22
C ALA A 206 22.15 -12.92 21.89
N ASP A 207 23.02 -13.14 22.87
CA ASP A 207 24.00 -14.21 23.00
C ASP A 207 23.35 -15.59 22.78
N ASP A 208 23.76 -16.31 21.74
CA ASP A 208 23.46 -17.73 21.53
C ASP A 208 24.52 -18.35 20.59
N GLY A 209 25.47 -19.06 21.21
CA GLY A 209 25.81 -20.43 20.81
C GLY A 209 26.26 -20.68 19.37
N GLY A 210 27.52 -20.34 19.07
CA GLY A 210 28.15 -20.65 17.80
C GLY A 210 28.12 -22.14 17.42
N THR A 211 27.74 -22.40 16.16
CA THR A 211 28.26 -23.52 15.37
C THR A 211 28.54 -23.03 13.95
N GLY A 212 29.79 -23.24 13.53
CA GLY A 212 30.37 -22.58 12.37
C GLY A 212 30.03 -23.24 11.04
N LEU A 213 30.00 -22.41 10.00
CA LEU A 213 30.34 -22.80 8.65
C LEU A 213 31.28 -21.72 8.06
N PRO A 214 32.38 -22.13 7.38
CA PRO A 214 33.51 -21.24 7.08
C PRO A 214 33.29 -20.38 5.83
N SER A 215 33.84 -19.16 5.86
CA SER A 215 33.97 -18.27 4.70
C SER A 215 34.94 -18.85 3.66
N PRO A 216 34.64 -18.75 2.35
CA PRO A 216 35.55 -19.14 1.29
C PRO A 216 36.32 -17.92 0.77
N SER A 217 37.57 -17.76 1.19
CA SER A 217 38.59 -17.10 0.38
C SER A 217 39.94 -17.21 1.06
N GLU A 218 40.82 -18.02 0.49
CA GLU A 218 42.26 -17.77 0.40
C GLU A 218 42.82 -18.84 -0.55
N GLU A 219 43.02 -18.44 -1.81
CA GLU A 219 43.89 -19.17 -2.72
C GLU A 219 45.32 -19.17 -2.15
N PRO A 220 46.05 -20.27 -2.34
CA PRO A 220 47.41 -20.09 -2.81
C PRO A 220 47.74 -20.98 -3.99
N ASP A 221 48.41 -20.34 -4.94
CA ASP A 221 49.43 -20.85 -5.86
C ASP A 221 49.86 -22.31 -5.65
N GLU A 222 49.83 -23.11 -6.73
CA GLU A 222 51.04 -23.77 -7.26
C GLU A 222 50.75 -24.61 -8.52
N TYR A 223 51.41 -24.19 -9.60
CA TYR A 223 52.15 -25.02 -10.56
C TYR A 223 52.11 -26.55 -10.35
N ASN A 224 51.60 -27.31 -11.33
CA ASN A 224 52.40 -28.33 -12.04
C ASN A 224 51.66 -29.04 -13.19
N GLY A 225 52.25 -28.94 -14.38
CA GLY A 225 52.50 -30.05 -15.29
C GLY A 225 51.33 -30.86 -15.85
N LEU A 226 50.98 -30.59 -17.11
CA LEU A 226 51.19 -31.49 -18.26
C LEU A 226 50.95 -30.73 -19.58
#